data_AF-A0AAW2BHQ0-F1
#
_entry.id   AF-A0AAW2BHQ0-F1
#
_cell.length_a   1.000
_cell.length_b   1.000
_cell.length_c   1.000
_cell.angle_alpha   90.00
_cell.angle_beta   90.00
_cell.angle_gamma   90.00
#
_symmetry.space_group_name_H-M   'P 1'
#
loop_
_entity.id
_entity.type
_entity.pdbx_description
1 polymer ?
#
loop_
_entity_poly.entity_id
_entity_poly.type
_entity_poly.pdbx_seq_one_letter_code
_entity_poly.pdbx_strand_id
1 'polypeptide(L)' 'MLLSISLTLLLYNFSKSQLLEIGLGLESSKASFIWVIRDSYGDAFFPEGFEERVRDRAFVIKGWGSTGSIS' A
#
# COMPACT_ATOMS: atom_id res chain seq x y z
N MET A 1 -5.75 -20.89 9.86
CA MET A 1 -4.82 -20.34 8.86
C MET A 1 -5.21 -18.93 8.41
N LEU A 2 -6.44 -18.70 7.92
CA LEU A 2 -6.92 -17.37 7.51
C LEU A 2 -7.04 -16.34 8.66
N LEU A 3 -7.52 -16.75 9.84
CA LEU A 3 -7.59 -15.90 11.03
C LEU A 3 -6.22 -15.42 11.54
N SER A 4 -5.16 -16.22 11.33
CA SER A 4 -3.79 -15.85 11.71
C SER A 4 -3.23 -14.78 10.76
N ILE A 5 -3.52 -14.88 9.47
CA ILE A 5 -3.05 -13.93 8.45
C ILE A 5 -3.69 -12.56 8.66
N SER A 6 -5.00 -12.51 8.93
CA SER A 6 -5.69 -11.24 9.23
C SER A 6 -5.17 -10.56 10.50
N LEU A 7 -4.85 -11.32 11.56
CA LEU A 7 -4.35 -10.77 12.82
C LEU A 7 -2.89 -10.28 12.72
N THR A 8 -2.02 -11.00 12.00
CA THR A 8 -0.64 -10.55 11.75
C THR A 8 -0.60 -9.29 10.89
N LEU A 9 -1.42 -9.20 9.84
CA LEU A 9 -1.53 -7.99 9.00
C LEU A 9 -2.13 -6.79 9.75
N LEU A 10 -2.91 -7.02 10.81
CA LEU A 10 -3.44 -5.96 11.68
C LEU A 10 -2.38 -5.37 12.62
N LEU A 11 -1.36 -6.14 12.99
CA LEU A 11 -0.25 -5.71 13.85
C LEU A 11 0.95 -5.17 13.06
N TYR A 12 1.03 -5.47 11.77
CA TYR A 12 2.19 -5.12 10.96
C TYR A 12 2.04 -3.74 10.31
N ASN A 13 2.48 -2.71 11.03
CA ASN A 13 2.64 -1.37 10.47
C ASN A 13 4.05 -1.27 9.86
N PHE A 14 4.13 -1.18 8.52
CA PHE A 14 5.40 -0.88 7.85
C PHE A 14 5.85 0.54 8.19
N SER A 15 7.15 0.75 8.36
CA SER A 15 7.72 2.09 8.39
C SER A 15 7.61 2.76 7.01
N LYS A 16 7.74 4.09 6.96
CA LYS A 16 7.78 4.83 5.68
C LYS A 16 8.89 4.30 4.75
N SER A 17 10.06 3.97 5.29
CA SER A 17 11.17 3.43 4.51
C SER A 17 10.84 2.04 3.93
N GLN A 18 10.18 1.18 4.69
CA GLN A 18 9.78 -0.14 4.19
C GLN A 18 8.72 -0.04 3.09
N LEU A 19 7.75 0.88 3.22
CA LEU A 19 6.75 1.12 2.17
C LEU A 19 7.40 1.65 0.89
N LEU A 20 8.42 2.50 1.02
CA LEU A 20 9.19 3.00 -0.12
C LEU A 20 9.91 1.86 -0.84
N GLU A 21 10.63 1.00 -0.11
CA GLU A 21 11.33 -0.15 -0.68
C GLU A 21 10.37 -1.13 -1.36
N ILE A 22 9.19 -1.36 -0.78
CA ILE A 22 8.14 -2.17 -1.41
C ILE A 22 7.68 -1.52 -2.72
N GLY A 23 7.44 -0.21 -2.73
CA GLY A 23 7.07 0.52 -3.95
C GLY A 23 8.13 0.38 -5.04
N LEU A 24 9.40 0.57 -4.71
CA LEU A 24 10.52 0.39 -5.66
C LEU A 24 10.64 -1.06 -6.15
N GLY A 25 10.43 -2.04 -5.26
CA GLY A 25 10.39 -3.46 -5.60
C GLY A 25 9.27 -3.79 -6.57
N LEU A 26 8.06 -3.31 -6.30
CA LEU A 26 6.89 -3.49 -7.17
C LEU A 26 7.10 -2.84 -8.53
N GLU A 27 7.65 -1.62 -8.55
CA GLU A 27 8.00 -0.93 -9.79
C GLU A 27 9.01 -1.74 -10.62
N SER A 28 10.12 -2.15 -10.01
CA SER A 28 11.21 -2.88 -10.69
C SER A 28 10.82 -4.28 -11.15
N SER A 29 9.86 -4.92 -10.48
CA SER A 29 9.37 -6.26 -10.84
C SER A 29 8.73 -6.31 -12.23
N LYS A 30 8.23 -5.17 -12.75
CA LYS A 30 7.43 -5.06 -13.99
C LYS A 30 6.19 -5.98 -14.04
N ALA A 31 5.85 -6.63 -12.93
CA ALA A 31 4.68 -7.48 -12.82
C ALA A 31 3.42 -6.63 -12.64
N SER A 32 2.26 -7.21 -12.95
CA SER A 32 0.98 -6.62 -12.57
C SER A 32 0.68 -6.86 -11.09
N PHE A 33 0.21 -5.84 -10.38
CA PHE A 33 -0.06 -5.96 -8.94
C PHE A 33 -1.22 -5.08 -8.47
N ILE A 34 -1.77 -5.42 -7.31
CA ILE A 34 -2.74 -4.58 -6.59
C ILE A 34 -2.08 -4.16 -5.29
N TRP A 35 -2.03 -2.86 -5.03
CA TRP A 35 -1.47 -2.33 -3.79
C TRP A 35 -2.56 -1.61 -3.01
N VAL A 36 -2.92 -2.16 -1.85
CA VAL A 36 -3.93 -1.60 -0.92
C VAL A 36 -3.22 -0.96 0.25
N ILE A 37 -3.53 0.31 0.51
CA ILE A 37 -2.80 1.14 1.46
C ILE A 37 -3.80 1.84 2.39
N ARG A 38 -3.49 1.79 3.69
CA ARG A 38 -4.33 2.38 4.74
C ARG A 38 -4.13 3.89 4.79
N ASP A 39 -5.21 4.63 5.06
CA ASP A 39 -5.23 6.11 5.09
C ASP A 39 -4.19 6.74 6.01
N SER A 40 -3.77 6.03 7.06
CA SER A 40 -2.79 6.49 8.05
C SER A 40 -1.41 6.86 7.48
N TYR A 41 -1.12 6.49 6.24
CA TYR A 41 0.18 6.73 5.60
C TYR A 41 0.21 7.96 4.67
N GLY A 42 -0.95 8.54 4.30
CA GLY A 42 -1.09 9.72 3.42
C GLY A 42 -0.46 9.54 2.03
N ASP A 43 -0.45 10.57 1.17
CA ASP A 43 0.21 10.52 -0.15
C ASP A 43 1.75 10.55 -0.08
N ALA A 44 2.32 10.78 1.11
CA ALA A 44 3.72 11.11 1.33
C ALA A 44 4.69 9.91 1.27
N PHE A 45 4.25 8.71 0.88
CA PHE A 45 5.13 7.53 0.79
C PHE A 45 5.42 7.08 -0.64
N PHE A 46 4.68 7.56 -1.64
CA PHE A 46 4.96 7.18 -3.03
C PHE A 46 6.19 7.94 -3.54
N PRO A 47 7.13 7.25 -4.22
CA PRO A 47 8.11 7.94 -5.03
C PRO A 47 7.41 8.88 -6.02
N GLU A 48 7.99 10.05 -6.26
CA GLU A 48 7.46 10.99 -7.26
C GLU A 48 7.25 10.29 -8.60
N GLY A 49 6.06 10.44 -9.19
CA GLY A 49 5.69 9.81 -10.46
C GLY A 49 5.45 8.29 -10.43
N PHE A 50 5.49 7.64 -9.25
CA PHE A 50 5.30 6.18 -9.14
C PHE A 50 4.00 5.71 -9.80
N GLU A 51 2.88 6.32 -9.44
CA GLU A 51 1.56 5.94 -9.96
C GLU A 51 1.49 6.04 -11.48
N GLU A 52 2.20 7.01 -12.09
CA GLU A 52 2.24 7.16 -13.53
C GLU A 52 3.01 6.04 -14.21
N ARG A 53 4.14 5.64 -13.60
CA ARG A 53 5.03 4.58 -14.11
C ARG A 53 4.44 3.18 -14.00
N VAL A 54 3.48 2.97 -13.11
CA VAL A 54 2.81 1.67 -12.90
C VAL A 54 1.35 1.66 -13.38
N ARG A 55 0.83 2.79 -13.90
CA ARG A 55 -0.58 2.99 -14.26
C ARG A 55 -1.17 1.91 -15.16
N ASP A 56 -0.36 1.37 -16.07
CA ASP A 56 -0.74 0.36 -17.06
C ASP A 56 -0.85 -1.06 -16.48
N ARG A 57 -0.24 -1.30 -15.32
CA ARG A 57 -0.06 -2.65 -14.76
C ARG A 57 -0.43 -2.77 -13.28
N ALA A 58 -0.72 -1.68 -12.60
CA ALA A 58 -1.01 -1.68 -11.17
C ALA A 58 -2.31 -0.98 -10.83
N PHE A 59 -3.01 -1.53 -9.83
CA PHE A 59 -4.16 -0.89 -9.20
C PHE A 59 -3.81 -0.47 -7.78
N VAL A 60 -3.78 0.83 -7.52
CA VAL A 60 -3.44 1.40 -6.22
C VAL A 60 -4.72 1.86 -5.52
N ILE A 61 -5.04 1.23 -4.40
CA ILE A 61 -6.22 1.55 -3.58
C ILE A 61 -5.73 2.24 -2.31
N LYS A 62 -6.11 3.50 -2.15
CA LYS A 62 -5.87 4.30 -0.94
C LYS A 62 -7.10 4.27 -0.03
N GLY A 63 -6.91 4.46 1.27
CA GLY A 63 -8.00 4.64 2.23
C GLY A 63 -8.76 3.38 2.63
N TRP A 64 -8.15 2.20 2.50
CA TRP A 64 -8.77 0.98 3.03
C TRP A 64 -8.66 0.96 4.56
N GLY A 65 -9.80 1.12 5.26
CA GLY A 65 -9.88 1.03 6.71
C GLY A 65 -10.46 2.26 7.42
N SER A 66 -11.28 3.07 6.75
CA SER A 66 -12.10 4.09 7.42
C SER A 66 -13.20 3.43 8.27
N THR A 67 -12.83 2.92 9.44
CA THR A 67 -13.82 2.65 10.49
C THR A 67 -14.17 3.97 11.15
N GLY A 68 -15.11 4.68 10.52
CA GLY A 68 -16.02 5.69 11.07
C GLY A 68 -15.48 6.71 12.09
N SER A 69 -15.21 7.93 11.60
CA SER A 69 -15.66 9.13 12.30
C SER A 69 -16.69 9.82 11.42
N ILE A 70 -17.95 9.42 11.57
CA ILE A 70 -19.08 10.30 11.29
C ILE A 70 -19.19 11.22 12.50
N SER A 71 -18.75 12.46 12.33
CA SER A 71 -19.13 13.62 13.14
C SER A 71 -19.46 14.75 12.18
#